data_AF-A0A8E0VF51-F1
#
_entry.id   AF-A0A8E0VF51-F1
#
_cell.length_a   1.000
_cell.length_b   1.000
_cell.length_c   1.000
_cell.angle_alpha   90.00
_cell.angle_beta   90.00
_cell.angle_gamma   90.00
#
_symmetry.space_group_name_H-M   'P 1'
#
loop_
_entity.id
_entity.type
_entity.pdbx_description
1 polymer ?
#
loop_
_entity_poly.entity_id
_entity_poly.type
_entity_poly.pdbx_seq_one_letter_code
_entity_poly.pdbx_strand_id
1 'polypeptide(L)'
;MGKSVGYQIVYPNGCKELTDTLKVDELRRRLNDLSSSFDQIIEDETCEADTTYDLDSSTQLSKHEGLKGLFLLLVSPEYTQHSDIDIRLRVGVCICKMLKIFCPNNPFSGMLEERSLTKNTLLFLLACISQLANVKSKSDVTYPKLHTILYICCQIDVFLWCASLEDEVTLFDCIKTAFSIVKNLNVWAWTEPTIIRQMLLDMVVKVIAQAESLLTREIIIYILELLIEPARSTQSEQHTLARDLIIRTATHLEYNIQMLLQNSLIAGNVEPQKETSQQTETKPKDNVDVDELSDSDTVSEVQEPHSANPLGEHAFLIIYALHTIQESLVAPVLPTIELKLKSPSERERKRSFRLLARLFSEPVCFITIAKISLVQNYILNQKYLTLGEKLACLHLHLKVSFVGK
;
A
#
# COMPACT_ATOMS: atom_id res chain seq x y z
N MET A 1 3.00 -2.98 -40.30
CA MET A 1 2.17 -1.75 -40.28
C MET A 1 1.40 -1.76 -38.97
N GLY A 2 1.94 -1.10 -37.96
CA GLY A 2 1.30 -1.00 -36.65
C GLY A 2 0.01 -0.21 -36.79
N LYS A 3 -1.13 -0.86 -36.57
CA LYS A 3 -2.42 -0.17 -36.47
C LYS A 3 -2.47 0.47 -35.08
N SER A 4 -1.97 1.68 -34.92
CA SER A 4 -2.39 2.52 -33.80
C SER A 4 -3.76 3.09 -34.13
N VAL A 5 -4.65 2.98 -33.15
CA VAL A 5 -6.00 3.54 -33.09
C VAL A 5 -5.98 4.99 -33.61
N GLY A 6 -6.38 5.24 -34.86
CA GLY A 6 -6.66 6.58 -35.41
C GLY A 6 -5.54 7.65 -35.47
N TYR A 7 -4.40 7.47 -34.78
CA TYR A 7 -3.32 8.47 -34.71
C TYR A 7 -2.16 8.13 -35.63
N GLN A 8 -1.67 9.12 -36.37
CA GLN A 8 -0.43 9.00 -37.15
C GLN A 8 0.78 8.98 -36.20
N ILE A 9 1.70 8.05 -36.43
CA ILE A 9 2.95 7.95 -35.65
C ILE A 9 3.96 8.94 -36.24
N VAL A 10 4.34 9.94 -35.44
CA VAL A 10 5.36 10.95 -35.79
C VAL A 10 6.56 10.79 -34.87
N TYR A 11 7.76 10.74 -35.45
CA TYR A 11 9.02 10.64 -34.72
C TYR A 11 9.71 12.00 -34.63
N PRO A 12 10.35 12.34 -33.49
CA PRO A 12 11.21 13.51 -33.38
C PRO A 12 12.35 13.49 -34.39
N ASN A 13 12.91 14.66 -34.68
CA ASN A 13 14.00 14.82 -35.64
C ASN A 13 15.20 13.93 -35.27
N GLY A 14 15.75 13.22 -36.26
CA GLY A 14 16.88 12.32 -36.09
C GLY A 14 16.53 10.92 -35.55
N CYS A 15 15.29 10.69 -35.10
CA CYS A 15 14.84 9.39 -34.62
C CYS A 15 14.36 8.49 -35.76
N LYS A 16 14.74 7.21 -35.70
CA LYS A 16 14.27 6.18 -36.64
C LYS A 16 13.03 5.48 -36.10
N GLU A 17 12.22 4.95 -37.01
CA GLU A 17 10.99 4.22 -36.68
C GLU A 17 11.26 3.01 -35.78
N LEU A 18 10.36 2.71 -34.84
CA LEU A 18 10.39 1.47 -34.06
C LEU A 18 9.53 0.40 -34.74
N THR A 19 10.08 -0.80 -34.92
CA THR A 19 9.33 -1.97 -35.42
C THR A 19 9.56 -3.18 -34.52
N ASP A 20 8.55 -4.04 -34.44
CA ASP A 20 8.54 -5.31 -33.69
C ASP A 20 9.59 -6.33 -34.14
N THR A 21 10.09 -6.18 -35.36
CA THR A 21 11.09 -7.05 -35.99
C THR A 21 12.54 -6.61 -35.74
N LEU A 22 12.77 -5.52 -35.02
CA LEU A 22 14.12 -5.03 -34.74
C LEU A 22 14.89 -5.98 -33.83
N LYS A 23 16.19 -6.12 -34.11
CA LYS A 23 17.11 -6.77 -33.18
C LYS A 23 17.24 -5.91 -31.92
N VAL A 24 17.42 -6.57 -30.77
CA VAL A 24 17.52 -5.94 -29.45
C VAL A 24 18.53 -4.80 -29.41
N ASP A 25 19.72 -4.95 -30.00
CA ASP A 25 20.76 -3.90 -30.00
C ASP A 25 20.37 -2.66 -30.81
N GLU A 26 19.65 -2.84 -31.92
CA GLU A 26 19.17 -1.72 -32.74
C GLU A 26 18.00 -1.03 -32.06
N LEU A 27 17.07 -1.80 -31.47
CA LEU A 27 15.98 -1.27 -30.67
C LEU A 27 16.51 -0.45 -29.48
N ARG A 28 17.54 -0.96 -28.79
CA ARG A 28 18.24 -0.24 -27.71
C ARG A 28 18.78 1.12 -28.17
N ARG A 29 19.43 1.17 -29.34
CA ARG A 29 19.97 2.42 -29.90
C ARG A 29 18.85 3.41 -30.22
N ARG A 30 17.81 2.97 -30.93
CA ARG A 30 16.67 3.84 -31.29
C ARG A 30 15.92 4.38 -30.07
N LEU A 31 15.74 3.57 -29.03
CA LEU A 31 15.14 4.04 -27.77
C LEU A 31 16.02 5.08 -27.07
N ASN A 32 17.34 4.98 -27.16
CA ASN A 32 18.23 6.00 -26.60
C ASN A 32 18.19 7.29 -27.42
N ASP A 33 18.21 7.19 -28.75
CA ASP A 33 18.09 8.35 -29.64
C ASP A 33 16.78 9.09 -29.35
N LEU A 34 15.66 8.35 -29.22
CA LEU A 34 14.36 8.88 -28.78
C LEU A 34 14.45 9.57 -27.42
N SER A 35 15.06 8.90 -26.45
CA SER A 35 15.24 9.44 -25.10
C SER A 35 15.98 10.79 -25.11
N SER A 36 17.04 10.90 -25.92
CA SER A 36 17.82 12.14 -26.07
C SER A 36 17.05 13.22 -26.82
N SER A 37 16.28 12.88 -27.85
CA SER A 37 15.41 13.84 -28.53
C SER A 37 14.31 14.36 -27.61
N PHE A 38 13.76 13.53 -26.71
CA PHE A 38 12.79 13.99 -25.72
C PHE A 38 13.42 14.94 -24.68
N ASP A 39 14.68 14.73 -24.30
CA ASP A 39 15.38 15.68 -23.42
C ASP A 39 15.49 17.06 -24.07
N GLN A 40 15.84 17.12 -25.36
CA GLN A 40 15.91 18.37 -26.11
C GLN A 40 14.56 19.11 -26.13
N ILE A 41 13.47 18.39 -26.37
CA ILE A 41 12.11 18.98 -26.36
C ILE A 41 11.77 19.55 -24.98
N ILE A 42 12.07 18.81 -23.90
CA ILE A 42 11.82 19.25 -22.52
C ILE A 42 12.67 20.49 -22.18
N GLU A 43 13.94 20.51 -22.59
CA GLU A 43 14.85 21.64 -22.38
C GLU A 43 14.33 22.90 -23.13
N ASP A 44 13.94 22.76 -24.40
CA ASP A 44 13.40 23.85 -25.21
C ASP A 44 12.12 24.43 -24.57
N GLU A 45 11.20 23.58 -24.08
CA GLU A 45 9.99 24.01 -23.36
C GLU A 45 10.31 24.79 -22.07
N THR A 46 11.30 24.33 -21.30
CA THR A 46 11.69 25.05 -20.07
C THR A 46 12.29 26.42 -20.37
N CYS A 47 13.08 26.55 -21.44
CA CYS A 47 13.64 27.83 -21.86
C CYS A 47 12.56 28.79 -22.39
N GLU A 48 11.56 28.29 -23.11
CA GLU A 48 10.43 29.12 -23.57
C GLU A 48 9.61 29.65 -22.38
N ALA A 49 9.32 28.80 -21.39
CA ALA A 49 8.53 29.17 -20.20
C ALA A 49 9.16 30.31 -19.38
N ASP A 50 10.50 30.37 -19.30
CA ASP A 50 11.22 31.46 -18.60
C ASP A 50 11.10 32.82 -19.34
N THR A 51 10.71 32.82 -20.61
CA THR A 51 10.65 34.03 -21.46
C THR A 51 9.23 34.54 -21.72
N THR A 52 8.20 33.73 -21.51
CA THR A 52 6.80 34.10 -21.74
C THR A 52 5.97 33.98 -20.46
N TYR A 53 5.53 35.13 -19.94
CA TYR A 53 4.52 35.21 -18.87
C TYR A 53 3.15 34.88 -19.48
N ASP A 54 2.46 33.89 -18.92
CA ASP A 54 1.15 33.34 -19.32
C ASP A 54 1.11 32.55 -20.64
N LEU A 55 1.33 31.25 -20.54
CA LEU A 55 0.90 30.29 -21.57
C LEU A 55 -0.21 29.41 -20.98
N ASP A 56 -1.45 29.63 -21.43
CA ASP A 56 -2.62 28.82 -21.04
C ASP A 56 -2.40 27.33 -21.36
N SER A 57 -2.83 26.46 -20.45
CA SER A 57 -2.70 24.99 -20.51
C SER A 57 -3.31 24.34 -21.77
N SER A 58 -4.19 25.06 -22.48
CA SER A 58 -4.80 24.65 -23.74
C SER A 58 -3.85 24.77 -24.96
N THR A 59 -2.87 25.67 -24.92
CA THR A 59 -1.88 25.83 -26.01
C THR A 59 -0.75 24.80 -25.99
N GLN A 60 -0.45 24.21 -24.83
CA GLN A 60 0.50 23.10 -24.74
C GLN A 60 -0.06 21.79 -25.34
N LEU A 61 -1.37 21.56 -25.20
CA LEU A 61 -2.05 20.39 -25.75
C LEU A 61 -1.89 20.28 -27.27
N SER A 62 -1.90 21.41 -27.98
CA SER A 62 -1.82 21.45 -29.45
C SER A 62 -0.38 21.37 -29.98
N LYS A 63 0.62 21.82 -29.21
CA LYS A 63 2.04 21.83 -29.65
C LYS A 63 2.60 20.41 -29.84
N HIS A 64 2.22 19.48 -28.96
CA HIS A 64 2.76 18.11 -28.95
C HIS A 64 1.74 17.02 -29.27
N GLU A 65 0.54 17.38 -29.74
CA GLU A 65 -0.52 16.41 -30.09
C GLU A 65 -0.05 15.37 -31.13
N GLY A 66 0.82 15.75 -32.07
CA GLY A 66 1.38 14.84 -33.06
C GLY A 66 2.20 13.68 -32.47
N LEU A 67 2.69 13.80 -31.22
CA LEU A 67 3.44 12.75 -30.54
C LEU A 67 2.54 11.68 -29.90
N LYS A 68 1.21 11.88 -29.83
CA LYS A 68 0.28 10.90 -29.24
C LYS A 68 0.38 9.52 -29.91
N GLY A 69 0.53 9.46 -31.23
CA GLY A 69 0.69 8.19 -31.95
C GLY A 69 1.95 7.41 -31.53
N LEU A 70 3.06 8.13 -31.32
CA LEU A 70 4.31 7.53 -30.83
C LEU A 70 4.18 7.09 -29.36
N PHE A 71 3.50 7.88 -28.54
CA PHE A 71 3.24 7.51 -27.15
C PHE A 71 2.43 6.21 -27.05
N LEU A 72 1.35 6.10 -27.85
CA LEU A 72 0.53 4.89 -27.95
C LEU A 72 1.32 3.67 -28.42
N LEU A 73 2.29 3.86 -29.32
CA LEU A 73 3.21 2.80 -29.71
C LEU A 73 4.09 2.35 -28.53
N LEU A 74 4.67 3.28 -27.77
CA LEU A 74 5.57 2.92 -26.66
C LEU A 74 4.86 2.22 -25.50
N VAL A 75 3.60 2.56 -25.23
CA VAL A 75 2.80 1.91 -24.18
C VAL A 75 2.19 0.57 -24.63
N SER A 76 2.38 0.19 -25.90
CA SER A 76 1.80 -1.05 -26.42
C SER A 76 2.46 -2.29 -25.80
N PRO A 77 1.76 -3.44 -25.76
CA PRO A 77 2.28 -4.68 -25.15
C PRO A 77 3.60 -5.16 -25.77
N GLU A 78 3.81 -4.91 -27.06
CA GLU A 78 5.03 -5.29 -27.79
C GLU A 78 6.30 -4.70 -27.16
N TYR A 79 6.19 -3.51 -26.54
CA TYR A 79 7.30 -2.82 -25.89
C TYR A 79 7.25 -2.95 -24.36
N THR A 80 6.07 -2.79 -23.75
CA THR A 80 5.92 -2.84 -22.29
C THR A 80 6.08 -4.24 -21.70
N GLN A 81 5.74 -5.28 -22.47
CA GLN A 81 5.89 -6.69 -22.09
C GLN A 81 7.06 -7.38 -22.80
N HIS A 82 7.98 -6.60 -23.40
CA HIS A 82 9.16 -7.13 -24.07
C HIS A 82 9.99 -8.01 -23.13
N SER A 83 10.57 -9.12 -23.61
CA SER A 83 11.26 -10.11 -22.76
C SER A 83 12.51 -9.57 -22.06
N ASP A 84 13.28 -8.72 -22.73
CA ASP A 84 14.48 -8.07 -22.19
C ASP A 84 14.13 -6.93 -21.21
N ILE A 85 14.64 -7.02 -19.99
CA ILE A 85 14.44 -6.04 -18.92
C ILE A 85 15.07 -4.68 -19.21
N ASP A 86 16.24 -4.63 -19.87
CA ASP A 86 16.89 -3.36 -20.24
C ASP A 86 16.07 -2.62 -21.29
N ILE A 87 15.44 -3.34 -22.22
CA ILE A 87 14.50 -2.74 -23.19
C ILE A 87 13.28 -2.18 -22.47
N ARG A 88 12.64 -2.96 -21.57
CA ARG A 88 11.50 -2.45 -20.78
C ARG A 88 11.88 -1.18 -20.01
N LEU A 89 13.03 -1.15 -19.36
CA LEU A 89 13.47 0.05 -18.62
C LEU A 89 13.72 1.26 -19.54
N ARG A 90 14.23 1.07 -20.75
CA ARG A 90 14.39 2.16 -21.72
C ARG A 90 13.04 2.68 -22.23
N VAL A 91 12.11 1.76 -22.51
CA VAL A 91 10.72 2.10 -22.83
C VAL A 91 10.09 2.90 -21.70
N GLY A 92 10.28 2.49 -20.44
CA GLY A 92 9.85 3.22 -19.25
C GLY A 92 10.42 4.64 -19.17
N VAL A 93 11.71 4.83 -19.45
CA VAL A 93 12.31 6.17 -19.51
C VAL A 93 11.66 7.01 -20.62
N CYS A 94 11.47 6.46 -21.82
CA CYS A 94 10.81 7.17 -22.92
C CYS A 94 9.36 7.56 -22.55
N ILE A 95 8.59 6.64 -21.98
CA ILE A 95 7.22 6.90 -21.51
C ILE A 95 7.22 8.03 -20.48
N CYS A 96 8.06 7.97 -19.45
CA CYS A 96 8.14 9.02 -18.42
C CYS A 96 8.47 10.40 -19.02
N LYS A 97 9.45 10.46 -19.94
CA LYS A 97 9.80 11.73 -20.61
C LYS A 97 8.65 12.26 -21.47
N MET A 98 7.95 11.39 -22.20
CA MET A 98 6.75 11.81 -22.93
C MET A 98 5.64 12.29 -22.01
N LEU A 99 5.38 11.61 -20.88
CA LEU A 99 4.43 12.08 -19.87
C LEU A 99 4.80 13.47 -19.34
N LYS A 100 6.10 13.75 -19.20
CA LYS A 100 6.58 15.07 -18.80
C LYS A 100 6.32 16.14 -19.87
N ILE A 101 6.50 15.82 -21.15
CA ILE A 101 6.17 16.71 -22.29
C ILE A 101 4.66 16.99 -22.34
N PHE A 102 3.81 15.99 -22.07
CA PHE A 102 2.36 16.18 -22.08
C PHE A 102 1.82 16.89 -20.83
N CYS A 103 2.59 16.93 -19.74
CA CYS A 103 2.20 17.55 -18.48
C CYS A 103 1.80 19.03 -18.68
N PRO A 104 0.71 19.51 -18.06
CA PRO A 104 -0.14 18.86 -17.06
C PRO A 104 -1.24 17.95 -17.61
N ASN A 105 -1.33 17.77 -18.92
CA ASN A 105 -2.42 17.05 -19.56
C ASN A 105 -2.16 15.54 -19.62
N ASN A 106 -3.19 14.72 -19.39
CA ASN A 106 -3.09 13.29 -19.62
C ASN A 106 -3.12 13.01 -21.14
N PRO A 107 -2.09 12.37 -21.73
CA PRO A 107 -2.06 12.09 -23.17
C PRO A 107 -3.17 11.17 -23.65
N PHE A 108 -3.81 10.42 -22.73
CA PHE A 108 -4.93 9.54 -23.04
C PHE A 108 -6.29 10.25 -23.02
N SER A 109 -6.35 11.51 -22.58
CA SER A 109 -7.62 12.22 -22.43
C SER A 109 -8.40 12.31 -23.73
N GLY A 110 -9.68 11.94 -23.67
CA GLY A 110 -10.59 11.92 -24.82
C GLY A 110 -10.52 10.64 -25.66
N MET A 111 -9.71 9.66 -25.27
CA MET A 111 -9.68 8.34 -25.92
C MET A 111 -10.73 7.40 -25.33
N LEU A 112 -11.32 6.52 -26.16
CA LEU A 112 -12.31 5.54 -25.71
C LEU A 112 -11.76 4.57 -24.64
N GLU A 113 -10.46 4.27 -24.70
CA GLU A 113 -9.76 3.33 -23.81
C GLU A 113 -8.91 4.05 -22.76
N GLU A 114 -9.22 5.31 -22.42
CA GLU A 114 -8.42 6.14 -21.50
C GLU A 114 -8.11 5.44 -20.17
N ARG A 115 -9.11 4.82 -19.54
CA ARG A 115 -8.96 4.15 -18.24
C ARG A 115 -8.03 2.93 -18.32
N SER A 116 -8.16 2.09 -19.35
CA SER A 116 -7.33 0.89 -19.50
C SER A 116 -5.89 1.24 -19.88
N LEU A 117 -5.69 2.22 -20.75
CA LEU A 117 -4.36 2.72 -21.13
C LEU A 117 -3.64 3.35 -19.93
N THR A 118 -4.34 4.18 -19.15
CA THR A 118 -3.82 4.79 -17.91
C THR A 118 -3.41 3.71 -16.91
N LYS A 119 -4.28 2.72 -16.67
CA LYS A 119 -4.01 1.60 -15.76
C LYS A 119 -2.80 0.78 -16.20
N ASN A 120 -2.76 0.36 -17.47
CA ASN A 120 -1.67 -0.47 -18.00
C ASN A 120 -0.33 0.27 -17.95
N THR A 121 -0.33 1.56 -18.27
CA THR A 121 0.87 2.41 -18.20
C THR A 121 1.34 2.54 -16.76
N LEU A 122 0.44 2.81 -15.81
CA LEU A 122 0.78 2.91 -14.39
C LEU A 122 1.36 1.60 -13.86
N LEU A 123 0.71 0.47 -14.11
CA LEU A 123 1.19 -0.86 -13.67
C LEU A 123 2.57 -1.19 -14.25
N PHE A 124 2.81 -0.85 -15.52
CA PHE A 124 4.13 -1.02 -16.14
C PHE A 124 5.21 -0.16 -15.46
N LEU A 125 4.92 1.11 -15.15
CA LEU A 125 5.84 1.99 -14.45
C LEU A 125 6.10 1.52 -13.02
N LEU A 126 5.07 1.09 -12.29
CA LEU A 126 5.20 0.48 -10.96
C LEU A 126 6.08 -0.78 -10.99
N ALA A 127 5.88 -1.65 -11.99
CA ALA A 127 6.71 -2.84 -12.18
C ALA A 127 8.18 -2.48 -12.45
N CYS A 128 8.46 -1.43 -13.23
CA CYS A 128 9.82 -0.90 -13.40
C CYS A 128 10.39 -0.40 -12.07
N ILE A 129 9.68 0.48 -11.37
CA ILE A 129 10.11 1.10 -10.11
C ILE A 129 10.37 0.03 -9.03
N SER A 130 9.56 -1.02 -8.97
CA SER A 130 9.73 -2.12 -8.00
C SER A 130 11.11 -2.78 -8.06
N GLN A 131 11.80 -2.71 -9.21
CA GLN A 131 13.15 -3.25 -9.38
C GLN A 131 14.21 -2.49 -8.56
N LEU A 132 13.94 -1.25 -8.12
CA LEU A 132 14.81 -0.52 -7.19
C LEU A 132 15.02 -1.28 -5.88
N ALA A 133 14.04 -2.07 -5.44
CA ALA A 133 14.18 -2.91 -4.26
C ALA A 133 15.30 -3.97 -4.41
N ASN A 134 15.64 -4.34 -5.65
CA ASN A 134 16.65 -5.35 -5.97
C ASN A 134 18.03 -4.75 -6.32
N VAL A 135 18.15 -3.42 -6.38
CA VAL A 135 19.42 -2.75 -6.71
C VAL A 135 20.41 -2.97 -5.57
N LYS A 136 21.59 -3.51 -5.92
CA LYS A 136 22.67 -3.79 -4.97
C LYS A 136 23.70 -2.67 -4.89
N SER A 137 23.80 -1.87 -5.95
CA SER A 137 24.78 -0.79 -6.08
C SER A 137 24.30 0.23 -7.10
N LYS A 138 24.66 1.50 -6.90
CA LYS A 138 24.45 2.58 -7.89
C LYS A 138 25.26 2.40 -9.18
N SER A 139 26.23 1.50 -9.18
CA SER A 139 27.00 1.10 -10.37
C SER A 139 26.25 0.13 -11.28
N ASP A 140 25.07 -0.34 -10.89
CA ASP A 140 24.24 -1.22 -11.73
C ASP A 140 23.85 -0.49 -13.01
N VAL A 141 24.01 -1.15 -14.16
CA VAL A 141 23.65 -0.61 -15.48
C VAL A 141 22.16 -0.26 -15.60
N THR A 142 21.30 -0.85 -14.76
CA THR A 142 19.86 -0.58 -14.71
C THR A 142 19.51 0.66 -13.88
N TYR A 143 20.34 0.99 -12.89
CA TYR A 143 20.06 2.03 -11.89
C TYR A 143 19.76 3.42 -12.49
N PRO A 144 20.53 3.96 -13.47
CA PRO A 144 20.25 5.27 -14.04
C PRO A 144 18.84 5.37 -14.65
N LYS A 145 18.35 4.30 -15.27
CA LYS A 145 16.99 4.24 -15.86
C LYS A 145 15.92 4.22 -14.78
N LEU A 146 16.12 3.40 -13.75
CA LEU A 146 15.20 3.32 -12.61
C LEU A 146 15.09 4.65 -11.85
N HIS A 147 16.24 5.30 -11.63
CA HIS A 147 16.31 6.65 -11.06
C HIS A 147 15.47 7.64 -11.87
N THR A 148 15.69 7.72 -13.18
CA THR A 148 14.96 8.64 -14.07
C THR A 148 13.45 8.37 -14.03
N ILE A 149 13.04 7.11 -14.08
CA ILE A 149 11.62 6.72 -14.02
C ILE A 149 10.99 7.22 -12.71
N LEU A 150 11.55 6.84 -11.56
CA LEU A 150 11.00 7.24 -10.26
C LEU A 150 10.99 8.76 -10.09
N TYR A 151 12.09 9.44 -10.44
CA TYR A 151 12.23 10.88 -10.30
C TYR A 151 11.15 11.62 -11.11
N ILE A 152 10.97 11.27 -12.38
CA ILE A 152 9.95 11.91 -13.21
C ILE A 152 8.55 11.56 -12.68
N CYS A 153 8.27 10.30 -12.35
CA CYS A 153 6.97 9.90 -11.81
C CYS A 153 6.57 10.68 -10.55
N CYS A 154 7.52 10.96 -9.65
CA CYS A 154 7.28 11.82 -8.49
C CYS A 154 7.16 13.30 -8.88
N GLN A 155 7.93 13.80 -9.85
CA GLN A 155 7.91 15.20 -10.28
C GLN A 155 6.54 15.61 -10.86
N ILE A 156 5.93 14.75 -11.66
CA ILE A 156 4.63 15.03 -12.32
C ILE A 156 3.47 14.26 -11.68
N ASP A 157 3.65 13.78 -10.44
CA ASP A 157 2.60 13.15 -9.62
C ASP A 157 1.84 11.98 -10.33
N VAL A 158 2.52 11.14 -11.12
CA VAL A 158 1.90 10.01 -11.89
C VAL A 158 1.12 9.06 -10.99
N PHE A 159 1.57 8.85 -9.74
CA PHE A 159 0.94 7.95 -8.79
C PHE A 159 -0.49 8.37 -8.41
N LEU A 160 -0.85 9.65 -8.58
CA LEU A 160 -2.20 10.15 -8.32
C LEU A 160 -3.24 9.61 -9.30
N TRP A 161 -2.81 9.04 -10.43
CA TRP A 161 -3.71 8.31 -11.33
C TRP A 161 -4.46 7.16 -10.64
N CYS A 162 -3.95 6.62 -9.53
CA CYS A 162 -4.68 5.63 -8.72
C CYS A 162 -6.08 6.13 -8.32
N ALA A 163 -6.22 7.42 -7.99
CA ALA A 163 -7.51 8.00 -7.60
C ALA A 163 -8.49 8.05 -8.79
N SER A 164 -8.02 8.42 -9.98
CA SER A 164 -8.83 8.50 -11.20
C SER A 164 -9.21 7.14 -11.76
N LEU A 165 -8.43 6.09 -11.47
CA LEU A 165 -8.68 4.74 -11.95
C LEU A 165 -9.75 3.99 -11.16
N GLU A 166 -10.13 4.46 -9.97
CA GLU A 166 -11.08 3.81 -9.06
C GLU A 166 -10.85 2.29 -8.94
N ASP A 167 -9.59 1.88 -8.78
CA ASP A 167 -9.18 0.48 -8.75
C ASP A 167 -8.33 0.19 -7.52
N GLU A 168 -8.93 -0.49 -6.55
CA GLU A 168 -8.35 -0.83 -5.26
C GLU A 168 -7.07 -1.67 -5.39
N VAL A 169 -7.02 -2.56 -6.38
CA VAL A 169 -5.85 -3.44 -6.61
C VAL A 169 -4.66 -2.60 -7.06
N THR A 170 -4.87 -1.69 -8.02
CA THR A 170 -3.81 -0.80 -8.51
C THR A 170 -3.34 0.16 -7.41
N LEU A 171 -4.26 0.69 -6.57
CA LEU A 171 -3.88 1.48 -5.41
C LEU A 171 -3.00 0.67 -4.45
N PHE A 172 -3.37 -0.58 -4.17
CA PHE A 172 -2.59 -1.42 -3.27
C PHE A 172 -1.20 -1.72 -3.83
N ASP A 173 -1.08 -2.01 -5.12
CA ASP A 173 0.21 -2.22 -5.79
C ASP A 173 1.10 -0.97 -5.77
N CYS A 174 0.51 0.22 -5.91
CA CYS A 174 1.22 1.50 -5.76
C CYS A 174 1.81 1.64 -4.35
N ILE A 175 0.99 1.44 -3.31
CA ILE A 175 1.41 1.52 -1.90
C ILE A 175 2.49 0.46 -1.61
N LYS A 176 2.29 -0.80 -2.02
CA LYS A 176 3.29 -1.87 -1.87
C LYS A 176 4.61 -1.53 -2.55
N THR A 177 4.55 -0.96 -3.75
CA THR A 177 5.77 -0.57 -4.50
C THR A 177 6.55 0.48 -3.72
N ALA A 178 5.88 1.52 -3.20
CA ALA A 178 6.53 2.56 -2.40
C ALA A 178 7.22 1.99 -1.15
N PHE A 179 6.53 1.14 -0.41
CA PHE A 179 7.12 0.49 0.77
C PHE A 179 8.24 -0.50 0.41
N SER A 180 8.12 -1.22 -0.70
CA SER A 180 9.14 -2.19 -1.16
C SER A 180 10.46 -1.50 -1.47
N ILE A 181 10.44 -0.38 -2.19
CA ILE A 181 11.67 0.32 -2.57
C ILE A 181 12.35 0.98 -1.36
N VAL A 182 11.58 1.38 -0.34
CA VAL A 182 12.11 1.96 0.91
C VAL A 182 12.94 0.95 1.71
N LYS A 183 12.67 -0.35 1.57
CA LYS A 183 13.42 -1.42 2.28
C LYS A 183 14.94 -1.30 2.13
N ASN A 184 15.42 -1.01 0.93
CA ASN A 184 16.84 -0.90 0.60
C ASN A 184 17.25 0.54 0.23
N LEU A 185 16.52 1.54 0.74
CA LEU A 185 16.70 2.95 0.38
C LEU A 185 18.15 3.43 0.52
N ASN A 186 18.83 2.99 1.58
CA ASN A 186 20.23 3.34 1.86
C ASN A 186 21.22 2.88 0.77
N VAL A 187 20.82 1.93 -0.08
CA VAL A 187 21.66 1.43 -1.19
C VAL A 187 21.54 2.30 -2.43
N TRP A 188 20.31 2.66 -2.81
CA TRP A 188 20.02 3.25 -4.11
C TRP A 188 19.70 4.74 -4.06
N ALA A 189 19.44 5.35 -2.90
CA ALA A 189 19.11 6.79 -2.83
C ALA A 189 20.17 7.66 -3.53
N TRP A 190 19.76 8.54 -4.44
CA TRP A 190 20.70 9.39 -5.20
C TRP A 190 21.24 10.58 -4.41
N THR A 191 20.58 10.93 -3.31
CA THR A 191 21.02 11.92 -2.32
C THR A 191 20.85 11.31 -0.92
N GLU A 192 20.81 12.12 0.12
CA GLU A 192 20.54 11.69 1.49
C GLU A 192 19.25 10.83 1.55
N PRO A 193 19.31 9.61 2.13
CA PRO A 193 18.16 8.71 2.21
C PRO A 193 16.94 9.35 2.86
N THR A 194 17.14 10.25 3.83
CA THR A 194 16.08 11.00 4.51
C THR A 194 15.27 11.88 3.56
N ILE A 195 15.93 12.54 2.59
CA ILE A 195 15.28 13.39 1.58
C ILE A 195 14.42 12.53 0.65
N ILE A 196 14.95 11.40 0.20
CA ILE A 196 14.20 10.48 -0.68
C ILE A 196 13.03 9.83 0.07
N ARG A 197 13.22 9.44 1.34
CA ARG A 197 12.14 8.93 2.18
C ARG A 197 11.04 9.96 2.34
N GLN A 198 11.39 11.23 2.55
CA GLN A 198 10.42 12.32 2.64
C GLN A 198 9.66 12.53 1.33
N MET A 199 10.35 12.53 0.18
CA MET A 199 9.71 12.60 -1.14
C MET A 199 8.72 11.45 -1.38
N LEU A 200 9.09 10.22 -1.03
CA LEU A 200 8.21 9.05 -1.13
C LEU A 200 7.04 9.14 -0.14
N LEU A 201 7.27 9.62 1.07
CA LEU A 201 6.21 9.86 2.05
C LEU A 201 5.22 10.90 1.54
N ASP A 202 5.70 12.04 1.02
CA ASP A 202 4.86 13.09 0.43
C ASP A 202 4.01 12.54 -0.70
N MET A 203 4.58 11.71 -1.56
CA MET A 203 3.86 11.03 -2.64
C MET A 203 2.73 10.13 -2.10
N VAL A 204 3.03 9.23 -1.15
CA VAL A 204 2.03 8.28 -0.62
C VAL A 204 0.95 9.01 0.18
N VAL A 205 1.29 10.10 0.88
CA VAL A 205 0.32 10.96 1.58
C VAL A 205 -0.68 11.55 0.59
N LYS A 206 -0.21 12.12 -0.53
CA LYS A 206 -1.10 12.66 -1.57
C LYS A 206 -1.99 11.57 -2.17
N VAL A 207 -1.43 10.38 -2.45
CA VAL A 207 -2.18 9.23 -2.98
C VAL A 207 -3.30 8.82 -2.01
N ILE A 208 -3.02 8.66 -0.72
CA ILE A 208 -4.02 8.29 0.28
C ILE A 208 -5.10 9.37 0.43
N ALA A 209 -4.71 10.65 0.44
CA ALA A 209 -5.66 11.74 0.57
C ALA A 209 -6.63 11.84 -0.63
N GLN A 210 -6.17 11.52 -1.84
CA GLN A 210 -7.00 11.57 -3.05
C GLN A 210 -7.78 10.27 -3.32
N ALA A 211 -7.28 9.13 -2.84
CA ALA A 211 -7.87 7.81 -3.04
C ALA A 211 -8.55 7.27 -1.77
N GLU A 212 -9.02 8.15 -0.86
CA GLU A 212 -9.58 7.77 0.43
C GLU A 212 -10.73 6.76 0.33
N SER A 213 -11.59 6.89 -0.69
CA SER A 213 -12.72 5.98 -0.95
C SER A 213 -12.30 4.57 -1.38
N LEU A 214 -11.05 4.37 -1.82
CA LEU A 214 -10.52 3.09 -2.31
C LEU A 214 -9.70 2.35 -1.23
N LEU A 215 -9.64 2.87 -0.01
CA LEU A 215 -8.86 2.28 1.08
C LEU A 215 -9.53 1.01 1.61
N THR A 216 -9.10 -0.13 1.08
CA THR A 216 -9.59 -1.44 1.51
C THR A 216 -8.99 -1.88 2.84
N ARG A 217 -9.67 -2.83 3.49
CA ARG A 217 -9.17 -3.52 4.68
C ARG A 217 -7.78 -4.12 4.47
N GLU A 218 -7.46 -4.64 3.29
CA GLU A 218 -6.15 -5.25 3.02
C GLU A 218 -5.02 -4.22 3.01
N ILE A 219 -5.27 -3.04 2.43
CA ILE A 219 -4.31 -1.92 2.44
C ILE A 219 -4.04 -1.48 3.88
N ILE A 220 -5.09 -1.35 4.69
CA ILE A 220 -4.94 -0.93 6.09
C ILE A 220 -4.17 -1.98 6.89
N ILE A 221 -4.49 -3.27 6.75
CA ILE A 221 -3.75 -4.35 7.42
C ILE A 221 -2.27 -4.30 7.06
N TYR A 222 -1.95 -4.16 5.77
CA TYR A 222 -0.57 -4.08 5.30
C TYR A 222 0.22 -2.94 5.97
N ILE A 223 -0.37 -1.74 6.04
CA ILE A 223 0.28 -0.59 6.69
C ILE A 223 0.45 -0.84 8.19
N LEU A 224 -0.56 -1.40 8.86
CA LEU A 224 -0.53 -1.65 10.32
C LEU A 224 0.45 -2.76 10.71
N GLU A 225 0.65 -3.78 9.88
CA GLU A 225 1.61 -4.85 10.13
C GLU A 225 3.07 -4.34 10.16
N LEU A 226 3.37 -3.27 9.42
CA LEU A 226 4.69 -2.62 9.45
C LEU A 226 4.99 -1.91 10.79
N LEU A 227 3.98 -1.72 11.65
CA LEU A 227 4.15 -1.07 12.96
C LEU A 227 4.61 -2.02 14.06
N ILE A 228 4.47 -3.33 13.88
CA ILE A 228 4.68 -4.34 14.91
C ILE A 228 5.88 -5.24 14.60
N GLU A 229 6.30 -6.05 15.58
CA GLU A 229 7.34 -7.06 15.34
C GLU A 229 6.83 -8.18 14.42
N PRO A 230 7.69 -8.75 13.54
CA PRO A 230 9.12 -8.47 13.41
C PRO A 230 9.45 -7.28 12.49
N ALA A 231 8.48 -6.72 11.77
CA ALA A 231 8.71 -5.66 10.77
C ALA A 231 9.38 -4.42 11.40
N ARG A 232 8.95 -4.04 12.61
CA ARG A 232 9.54 -2.93 13.36
C ARG A 232 11.06 -3.05 13.53
N SER A 233 11.59 -4.24 13.83
CA SER A 233 13.03 -4.45 14.04
C SER A 233 13.78 -4.83 12.76
N THR A 234 13.15 -5.59 11.87
CA THR A 234 13.78 -6.13 10.65
C THR A 234 13.71 -5.17 9.45
N GLN A 235 12.78 -4.23 9.45
CA GLN A 235 12.47 -3.32 8.34
C GLN A 235 12.34 -1.87 8.84
N SER A 236 13.38 -1.37 9.54
CA SER A 236 13.34 -0.06 10.20
C SER A 236 12.91 1.10 9.28
N GLU A 237 13.38 1.14 8.04
CA GLU A 237 13.02 2.22 7.09
C GLU A 237 11.53 2.18 6.71
N GLN A 238 10.99 0.99 6.47
CA GLN A 238 9.57 0.79 6.15
C GLN A 238 8.68 1.08 7.37
N HIS A 239 9.15 0.70 8.56
CA HIS A 239 8.49 1.03 9.82
C HIS A 239 8.41 2.55 10.03
N THR A 240 9.51 3.27 9.85
CA THR A 240 9.54 4.74 9.95
C THR A 240 8.59 5.37 8.93
N LEU A 241 8.59 4.90 7.67
CA LEU A 241 7.66 5.38 6.66
C LEU A 241 6.19 5.14 7.05
N ALA A 242 5.84 3.94 7.54
CA ALA A 242 4.48 3.61 7.94
C ALA A 242 4.00 4.46 9.12
N ARG A 243 4.87 4.67 10.12
CA ARG A 243 4.59 5.53 11.26
C ARG A 243 4.30 6.96 10.81
N ASP A 244 5.20 7.55 10.03
CA ASP A 244 5.08 8.95 9.61
C ASP A 244 3.91 9.14 8.63
N LEU A 245 3.58 8.12 7.83
CA LEU A 245 2.39 8.08 6.99
C LEU A 245 1.12 8.18 7.83
N ILE A 246 0.96 7.31 8.83
CA ILE A 246 -0.22 7.30 9.70
C ILE A 246 -0.41 8.66 10.40
N ILE A 247 0.67 9.28 10.88
CA ILE A 247 0.59 10.62 11.50
C ILE A 247 0.03 11.65 10.53
N ARG A 248 0.49 11.63 9.27
CA ARG A 248 0.12 12.64 8.27
C ARG A 248 -1.22 12.40 7.60
N THR A 249 -1.69 11.16 7.56
CA THR A 249 -2.96 10.78 6.94
C THR A 249 -3.99 10.30 7.94
N ALA A 250 -3.84 10.63 9.22
CA ALA A 250 -4.70 10.12 10.27
C ALA A 250 -6.18 10.38 9.99
N THR A 251 -6.53 11.59 9.53
CA THR A 251 -7.92 11.95 9.19
C THR A 251 -8.54 11.08 8.10
N HIS A 252 -7.74 10.58 7.16
CA HIS A 252 -8.19 9.71 6.06
C HIS A 252 -8.21 8.23 6.45
N LEU A 253 -7.32 7.80 7.35
CA LEU A 253 -7.21 6.40 7.78
C LEU A 253 -8.07 6.08 9.00
N GLU A 254 -8.48 7.08 9.77
CA GLU A 254 -9.07 6.92 11.11
C GLU A 254 -10.28 5.99 11.10
N TYR A 255 -11.26 6.25 10.24
CA TYR A 255 -12.48 5.44 10.17
C TYR A 255 -12.15 3.98 9.85
N ASN A 256 -11.34 3.74 8.82
CA ASN A 256 -11.00 2.39 8.37
C ASN A 256 -10.19 1.61 9.43
N ILE A 257 -9.24 2.28 10.11
CA ILE A 257 -8.47 1.69 11.22
C ILE A 257 -9.41 1.35 12.38
N GLN A 258 -10.26 2.28 12.82
CA GLN A 258 -11.14 2.08 13.96
C GLN A 258 -12.14 0.95 13.71
N MET A 259 -12.78 0.94 12.54
CA MET A 259 -13.70 -0.13 12.14
C MET A 259 -13.00 -1.49 12.10
N LEU A 260 -11.80 -1.57 11.53
CA LEU A 260 -11.02 -2.81 11.48
C LEU A 260 -10.69 -3.33 12.88
N LEU A 261 -10.23 -2.45 13.78
CA LEU A 261 -9.90 -2.81 15.15
C LEU A 261 -11.14 -3.24 15.94
N GLN A 262 -12.25 -2.52 15.83
CA GLN A 262 -13.50 -2.89 16.47
C GLN A 262 -13.98 -4.28 16.01
N ASN A 263 -14.01 -4.50 14.69
CA ASN A 263 -14.40 -5.79 14.11
C ASN A 263 -13.49 -6.92 14.56
N SER A 264 -12.17 -6.70 14.58
CA SER A 264 -11.21 -7.71 15.04
C SER A 264 -11.35 -8.05 16.52
N LEU A 265 -11.61 -7.05 17.37
CA LEU A 265 -11.87 -7.28 18.79
C LEU A 265 -13.18 -8.05 19.00
N ILE A 266 -14.26 -7.69 18.32
CA ILE A 266 -15.56 -8.37 18.45
C ILE A 266 -15.48 -9.81 17.92
N ALA A 267 -14.88 -10.02 16.74
CA ALA A 267 -14.77 -11.31 16.08
C ALA A 267 -13.87 -12.32 16.81
N GLY A 268 -12.99 -11.88 17.72
CA GLY A 268 -12.21 -12.76 18.60
C GLY A 268 -13.03 -13.74 19.46
N ASN A 269 -14.37 -13.63 19.44
CA ASN A 269 -15.29 -14.52 20.14
C ASN A 269 -15.53 -15.89 19.47
N VAL A 270 -15.09 -16.12 18.21
CA VAL A 270 -15.33 -17.39 17.51
C VAL A 270 -14.00 -18.08 17.25
N GLU A 271 -13.57 -18.93 18.20
CA GLU A 271 -12.56 -19.95 17.89
C GLU A 271 -13.22 -21.05 17.05
N PRO A 272 -12.59 -21.54 15.96
CA PRO A 272 -13.00 -22.79 15.35
C PRO A 272 -12.84 -23.88 16.40
N GLN A 273 -13.92 -24.55 16.76
CA GLN A 273 -13.83 -25.76 17.57
C GLN A 273 -12.87 -26.72 16.86
N LYS A 274 -11.77 -27.06 17.53
CA LYS A 274 -10.93 -28.18 17.12
C LYS A 274 -11.82 -29.42 17.12
N GLU A 275 -12.16 -29.92 15.94
CA GLU A 275 -12.63 -31.27 15.76
C GLU A 275 -11.61 -32.19 16.45
N THR A 276 -12.05 -32.77 17.56
CA THR A 276 -11.27 -33.76 18.27
C THR A 276 -11.33 -35.01 17.41
N SER A 277 -10.28 -35.25 16.63
CA SER A 277 -10.07 -36.54 15.99
C SER A 277 -9.90 -37.59 17.10
N GLN A 278 -11.00 -38.20 17.52
CA GLN A 278 -10.95 -39.46 18.23
C GLN A 278 -10.42 -40.51 17.25
N GLN A 279 -9.24 -41.02 17.58
CA GLN A 279 -8.75 -42.28 17.06
C GLN A 279 -9.76 -43.36 17.42
N THR A 280 -10.34 -44.01 16.41
CA THR A 280 -10.89 -45.35 16.58
C THR A 280 -10.34 -46.24 15.49
N GLU A 281 -9.84 -47.38 15.95
CA GLU A 281 -9.03 -48.34 15.26
C GLU A 281 -9.74 -49.00 14.08
N THR A 282 -8.93 -49.31 13.08
CA THR A 282 -9.19 -50.20 11.96
C THR A 282 -9.81 -51.54 12.34
N LYS A 283 -10.86 -51.97 11.62
CA LYS A 283 -10.95 -53.33 11.04
C LYS A 283 -11.94 -53.37 9.86
N PRO A 284 -11.64 -54.11 8.77
CA PRO A 284 -12.46 -54.16 7.57
C PRO A 284 -13.43 -55.35 7.60
N LYS A 285 -14.65 -55.18 7.08
CA LYS A 285 -15.46 -56.25 6.49
C LYS A 285 -16.36 -55.72 5.38
N ASP A 286 -16.32 -56.46 4.28
CA ASP A 286 -17.03 -56.26 3.02
C ASP A 286 -18.56 -56.50 3.10
N ASN A 287 -19.21 -55.95 2.06
CA ASN A 287 -20.36 -56.45 1.30
C ASN A 287 -21.79 -55.88 1.52
N VAL A 288 -22.23 -55.17 0.47
CA VAL A 288 -23.42 -55.44 -0.40
C VAL A 288 -24.77 -54.74 -0.09
N ASP A 289 -25.13 -53.87 -1.06
CA ASP A 289 -26.42 -53.59 -1.73
C ASP A 289 -27.67 -52.96 -1.07
N VAL A 290 -28.04 -51.80 -1.67
CA VAL A 290 -29.34 -51.44 -2.31
C VAL A 290 -30.44 -50.70 -1.50
N ASP A 291 -30.88 -49.60 -2.15
CA ASP A 291 -32.13 -48.81 -2.11
C ASP A 291 -32.67 -48.22 -0.79
N GLU A 292 -32.84 -46.90 -0.74
CA GLU A 292 -34.15 -46.25 -0.96
C GLU A 292 -34.07 -44.71 -0.90
N LEU A 293 -34.92 -44.09 -1.72
CA LEU A 293 -35.10 -42.66 -1.92
C LEU A 293 -35.75 -41.98 -0.70
N SER A 294 -35.30 -40.78 -0.34
CA SER A 294 -36.21 -39.76 0.20
C SER A 294 -35.71 -38.34 -0.09
N ASP A 295 -36.50 -37.63 -0.90
CA ASP A 295 -36.47 -36.19 -1.10
C ASP A 295 -36.53 -35.44 0.24
N SER A 296 -35.62 -34.49 0.43
CA SER A 296 -35.97 -33.25 1.11
C SER A 296 -35.09 -32.12 0.59
N ASP A 297 -35.71 -31.23 -0.17
CA ASP A 297 -35.21 -29.92 -0.56
C ASP A 297 -34.49 -29.23 0.61
N THR A 298 -33.19 -28.97 0.44
CA THR A 298 -32.53 -27.93 1.23
C THR A 298 -31.58 -27.19 0.31
N VAL A 299 -32.03 -25.99 -0.06
CA VAL A 299 -31.27 -25.00 -0.82
C VAL A 299 -29.92 -24.81 -0.14
N SER A 300 -28.86 -25.26 -0.81
CA SER A 300 -27.48 -25.02 -0.39
C SER A 300 -27.15 -23.57 -0.69
N GLU A 301 -27.42 -22.67 0.26
CA GLU A 301 -26.76 -21.38 0.29
C GLU A 301 -25.27 -21.63 0.51
N VAL A 302 -24.49 -21.35 -0.54
CA VAL A 302 -23.04 -21.30 -0.50
C VAL A 302 -22.65 -20.22 0.50
N GLN A 303 -22.36 -20.64 1.73
CA GLN A 303 -21.90 -19.74 2.77
C GLN A 303 -20.43 -19.40 2.51
N GLU A 304 -20.19 -18.23 1.92
CA GLU A 304 -18.87 -17.65 1.76
C GLU A 304 -18.14 -17.59 3.13
N PRO A 305 -16.85 -17.97 3.20
CA PRO A 305 -16.11 -18.03 4.47
C PRO A 305 -15.64 -16.62 4.88
N HIS A 306 -16.57 -15.74 5.25
CA HIS A 306 -16.26 -14.42 5.78
C HIS A 306 -16.37 -14.37 7.31
N SER A 307 -15.45 -15.01 8.03
CA SER A 307 -15.26 -14.72 9.47
C SER A 307 -13.87 -15.05 10.05
N ALA A 308 -12.80 -15.07 9.25
CA ALA A 308 -11.45 -15.08 9.80
C ALA A 308 -11.14 -13.71 10.43
N ASN A 309 -10.84 -13.70 11.73
CA ASN A 309 -10.39 -12.51 12.46
C ASN A 309 -9.11 -11.95 11.79
N PRO A 310 -9.17 -10.80 11.07
CA PRO A 310 -8.10 -10.34 10.18
C PRO A 310 -6.77 -10.14 10.88
N LEU A 311 -6.83 -9.50 12.05
CA LEU A 311 -5.65 -9.11 12.81
C LEU A 311 -5.32 -10.17 13.86
N GLY A 312 -6.26 -11.08 14.15
CA GLY A 312 -6.09 -12.16 15.12
C GLY A 312 -5.46 -11.68 16.43
N GLU A 313 -4.28 -12.20 16.72
CA GLU A 313 -3.53 -11.88 17.95
C GLU A 313 -2.78 -10.55 17.88
N HIS A 314 -2.51 -10.07 16.66
CA HIS A 314 -1.78 -8.84 16.40
C HIS A 314 -2.59 -7.59 16.73
N ALA A 315 -3.92 -7.69 16.84
CA ALA A 315 -4.80 -6.56 17.17
C ALA A 315 -4.32 -5.78 18.41
N PHE A 316 -3.97 -6.46 19.51
CA PHE A 316 -3.49 -5.81 20.72
C PHE A 316 -2.11 -5.14 20.55
N LEU A 317 -1.23 -5.73 19.73
CA LEU A 317 0.07 -5.14 19.42
C LEU A 317 -0.07 -3.89 18.55
N ILE A 318 -0.95 -3.94 17.57
CA ILE A 318 -1.27 -2.82 16.68
C ILE A 318 -1.92 -1.69 17.48
N ILE A 319 -2.87 -1.97 18.38
CA ILE A 319 -3.48 -0.95 19.24
C ILE A 319 -2.42 -0.25 20.09
N TYR A 320 -1.48 -0.99 20.68
CA TYR A 320 -0.38 -0.39 21.43
C TYR A 320 0.51 0.48 20.54
N ALA A 321 0.92 -0.02 19.37
CA ALA A 321 1.74 0.74 18.43
C ALA A 321 1.03 2.03 17.98
N LEU A 322 -0.25 1.95 17.58
CA LEU A 322 -1.06 3.11 17.20
C LEU A 322 -1.19 4.12 18.34
N HIS A 323 -1.37 3.68 19.58
CA HIS A 323 -1.44 4.60 20.72
C HIS A 323 -0.15 5.41 20.90
N THR A 324 1.01 4.79 20.68
CA THR A 324 2.31 5.50 20.74
C THR A 324 2.54 6.47 19.58
N ILE A 325 1.76 6.34 18.50
CA ILE A 325 1.85 7.18 17.31
C ILE A 325 0.82 8.31 17.40
N GLN A 326 -0.46 7.95 17.55
CA GLN A 326 -1.58 8.87 17.63
C GLN A 326 -2.72 8.28 18.45
N GLU A 327 -2.92 8.86 19.63
CA GLU A 327 -3.88 8.42 20.63
C GLU A 327 -5.35 8.46 20.15
N SER A 328 -5.71 9.42 19.28
CA SER A 328 -7.08 9.56 18.75
C SER A 328 -7.54 8.33 17.96
N LEU A 329 -6.62 7.62 17.28
CA LEU A 329 -6.93 6.41 16.51
C LEU A 329 -7.40 5.25 17.40
N VAL A 330 -7.03 5.27 18.67
CA VAL A 330 -7.31 4.20 19.63
C VAL A 330 -8.50 4.53 20.54
N ALA A 331 -8.76 5.82 20.79
CA ALA A 331 -9.77 6.26 21.77
C ALA A 331 -11.16 5.63 21.60
N PRO A 332 -11.69 5.48 20.36
CA PRO A 332 -13.01 4.86 20.13
C PRO A 332 -13.05 3.35 20.31
N VAL A 333 -11.88 2.69 20.32
CA VAL A 333 -11.76 1.23 20.49
C VAL A 333 -11.66 0.84 21.97
N LEU A 334 -11.28 1.78 22.85
CA LEU A 334 -11.12 1.53 24.29
C LEU A 334 -12.35 0.92 25.00
N PRO A 335 -13.60 1.35 24.72
CA PRO A 335 -14.78 0.71 25.32
C PRO A 335 -14.87 -0.79 24.99
N THR A 336 -14.52 -1.20 23.78
CA THR A 336 -14.50 -2.59 23.36
C THR A 336 -13.43 -3.40 24.11
N ILE A 337 -12.26 -2.80 24.36
CA ILE A 337 -11.20 -3.41 25.18
C ILE A 337 -11.69 -3.60 26.63
N GLU A 338 -12.44 -2.64 27.17
CA GLU A 338 -13.05 -2.76 28.49
C GLU A 338 -14.05 -3.91 28.57
N LEU A 339 -14.90 -4.09 27.56
CA LEU A 339 -15.78 -5.26 27.47
C LEU A 339 -14.98 -6.56 27.44
N LYS A 340 -13.83 -6.60 26.77
CA LYS A 340 -12.94 -7.76 26.74
C LYS A 340 -12.29 -8.08 28.09
N LEU A 341 -12.13 -7.11 28.99
CA LEU A 341 -11.75 -7.42 30.39
C LEU A 341 -12.83 -8.26 31.10
N LYS A 342 -14.10 -8.13 30.70
CA LYS A 342 -15.22 -8.90 31.24
C LYS A 342 -15.46 -10.20 30.46
N SER A 343 -14.60 -10.54 29.49
CA SER A 343 -14.73 -11.75 28.68
C SER A 343 -14.65 -13.03 29.52
N PRO A 344 -15.42 -14.08 29.19
CA PRO A 344 -15.25 -15.40 29.80
C PRO A 344 -13.87 -16.02 29.50
N SER A 345 -13.22 -15.63 28.41
CA SER A 345 -11.90 -16.12 28.01
C SER A 345 -10.77 -15.50 28.84
N GLU A 346 -10.08 -16.33 29.64
CA GLU A 346 -8.89 -15.90 30.40
C GLU A 346 -7.80 -15.32 29.49
N ARG A 347 -7.61 -15.92 28.31
CA ARG A 347 -6.64 -15.45 27.32
C ARG A 347 -6.92 -14.02 26.89
N GLU A 348 -8.17 -13.69 26.60
CA GLU A 348 -8.59 -12.35 26.20
C GLU A 348 -8.45 -11.35 27.35
N ARG A 349 -8.91 -11.70 28.56
CA ARG A 349 -8.76 -10.85 29.75
C ARG A 349 -7.30 -10.49 30.00
N LYS A 350 -6.41 -11.49 29.95
CA LYS A 350 -4.97 -11.31 30.15
C LYS A 350 -4.34 -10.41 29.08
N ARG A 351 -4.78 -10.51 27.82
CA ARG A 351 -4.31 -9.65 26.71
C ARG A 351 -4.77 -8.22 26.87
N SER A 352 -6.06 -7.99 27.12
CA SER A 352 -6.62 -6.66 27.39
C SER A 352 -5.95 -6.02 28.59
N PHE A 353 -5.72 -6.79 29.66
CA PHE A 353 -5.02 -6.31 30.85
C PHE A 353 -3.57 -5.89 30.52
N ARG A 354 -2.80 -6.75 29.84
CA ARG A 354 -1.42 -6.44 29.45
C ARG A 354 -1.34 -5.21 28.55
N LEU A 355 -2.27 -5.07 27.62
CA LEU A 355 -2.34 -3.90 26.75
C LEU A 355 -2.55 -2.64 27.59
N LEU A 356 -3.60 -2.59 28.42
CA LEU A 356 -3.87 -1.45 29.29
C LEU A 356 -2.69 -1.13 30.20
N ALA A 357 -2.04 -2.16 30.77
CA ALA A 357 -0.88 -1.95 31.62
C ALA A 357 0.29 -1.26 30.89
N ARG A 358 0.48 -1.55 29.60
CA ARG A 358 1.46 -0.86 28.76
C ARG A 358 1.02 0.55 28.42
N LEU A 359 -0.24 0.75 28.02
CA LEU A 359 -0.79 2.07 27.69
C LEU A 359 -0.63 3.06 28.86
N PHE A 360 -0.98 2.65 30.09
CA PHE A 360 -0.84 3.50 31.29
C PHE A 360 0.61 3.68 31.77
N SER A 361 1.56 2.92 31.25
CA SER A 361 2.97 3.11 31.58
C SER A 361 3.64 4.17 30.67
N GLU A 362 2.97 4.64 29.62
CA GLU A 362 3.51 5.64 28.70
C GLU A 362 3.36 7.07 29.26
N PRO A 363 4.40 7.92 29.15
CA PRO A 363 4.43 9.26 29.76
C PRO A 363 3.48 10.28 29.10
N VAL A 364 2.91 9.99 27.93
CA VAL A 364 2.15 10.95 27.09
C VAL A 364 0.64 10.71 27.13
N CYS A 365 0.16 9.81 28.00
CA CYS A 365 -1.22 9.33 27.96
C CYS A 365 -2.19 10.42 28.49
N PHE A 366 -2.73 11.29 27.61
CA PHE A 366 -3.74 12.30 27.97
C PHE A 366 -5.14 11.70 28.14
N ILE A 367 -5.43 10.52 27.58
CA ILE A 367 -6.66 9.76 27.85
C ILE A 367 -6.77 9.30 29.32
N THR A 368 -5.69 9.40 30.08
CA THR A 368 -5.59 8.82 31.42
C THR A 368 -6.57 9.46 32.42
N ILE A 369 -6.89 10.76 32.36
CA ILE A 369 -7.63 11.38 33.47
C ILE A 369 -9.13 11.03 33.46
N ALA A 370 -9.76 10.86 32.30
CA ALA A 370 -11.22 10.68 32.21
C ALA A 370 -11.69 9.21 32.29
N LYS A 371 -10.80 8.22 32.13
CA LYS A 371 -11.18 6.78 32.12
C LYS A 371 -10.49 5.92 33.18
N ILE A 372 -9.62 6.49 34.03
CA ILE A 372 -9.06 5.82 35.23
C ILE A 372 -10.15 5.21 36.12
N SER A 373 -11.32 5.86 36.23
CA SER A 373 -12.44 5.41 37.07
C SER A 373 -12.98 4.03 36.70
N LEU A 374 -12.84 3.62 35.44
CA LEU A 374 -13.33 2.33 34.94
C LEU A 374 -12.36 1.19 35.21
N VAL A 375 -11.06 1.42 35.01
CA VAL A 375 -10.01 0.45 35.34
C VAL A 375 -9.89 0.30 36.85
N GLN A 376 -10.02 1.38 37.62
CA GLN A 376 -10.13 1.31 39.08
C GLN A 376 -11.35 0.50 39.52
N ASN A 377 -12.52 0.67 38.90
CA ASN A 377 -13.72 -0.13 39.22
C ASN A 377 -13.58 -1.62 38.86
N TYR A 378 -12.88 -1.95 37.76
CA TYR A 378 -12.58 -3.34 37.40
C TYR A 378 -11.54 -3.96 38.35
N ILE A 379 -10.51 -3.20 38.74
CA ILE A 379 -9.50 -3.61 39.75
C ILE A 379 -10.13 -3.81 41.14
N LEU A 380 -11.17 -3.04 41.49
CA LEU A 380 -11.91 -3.15 42.75
C LEU A 380 -12.89 -4.34 42.76
N ASN A 381 -13.45 -4.74 41.62
CA ASN A 381 -14.40 -5.87 41.50
C ASN A 381 -13.72 -7.23 41.32
N GLN A 382 -12.86 -7.58 42.28
CA GLN A 382 -11.91 -8.72 42.29
C GLN A 382 -12.49 -10.15 42.34
N LYS A 383 -13.78 -10.37 42.08
CA LYS A 383 -14.39 -11.69 42.28
C LYS A 383 -13.97 -12.77 41.27
N TYR A 384 -13.42 -12.40 40.11
CA TYR A 384 -13.17 -13.34 39.00
C TYR A 384 -11.72 -13.39 38.49
N LEU A 385 -10.78 -12.75 39.21
CA LEU A 385 -9.37 -12.69 38.81
C LEU A 385 -8.56 -13.80 39.49
N THR A 386 -7.72 -14.48 38.71
CA THR A 386 -6.67 -15.39 39.20
C THR A 386 -5.65 -14.61 40.06
N LEU A 387 -4.88 -15.31 40.91
CA LEU A 387 -3.88 -14.68 41.77
C LEU A 387 -2.84 -13.87 40.98
N GLY A 388 -2.44 -14.36 39.79
CA GLY A 388 -1.52 -13.66 38.90
C GLY A 388 -2.10 -12.38 38.29
N GLU A 389 -3.39 -12.37 37.95
CA GLU A 389 -4.09 -11.17 37.46
C GLU A 389 -4.25 -10.13 38.59
N LYS A 390 -4.52 -10.57 39.82
CA LYS A 390 -4.58 -9.67 41.00
C LYS A 390 -3.24 -8.98 41.28
N LEU A 391 -2.13 -9.70 41.19
CA LEU A 391 -0.78 -9.15 41.34
C LEU A 391 -0.46 -8.13 40.25
N ALA A 392 -0.82 -8.43 39.01
CA ALA A 392 -0.61 -7.53 37.88
C ALA A 392 -1.46 -6.25 38.01
N CYS A 393 -2.73 -6.37 38.43
CA CYS A 393 -3.61 -5.24 38.76
C CYS A 393 -3.03 -4.33 39.86
N LEU A 394 -2.47 -4.93 40.92
CA LEU A 394 -1.83 -4.19 42.01
C LEU A 394 -0.60 -3.41 41.51
N HIS A 395 0.23 -4.03 40.66
CA HIS A 395 1.39 -3.38 40.07
C HIS A 395 1.01 -2.20 39.16
N LEU A 396 -0.11 -2.33 38.41
CA LEU A 396 -0.63 -1.26 37.58
C LEU A 396 -1.21 -0.10 38.40
N HIS A 397 -1.97 -0.40 39.47
CA HIS A 397 -2.49 0.62 40.38
C HIS A 397 -1.37 1.43 41.00
N LEU A 398 -0.30 0.77 41.45
CA LEU A 398 0.89 1.45 41.97
C LEU A 398 1.56 2.35 40.92
N LYS A 399 1.67 1.91 39.66
CA LYS A 399 2.22 2.75 38.59
C LYS A 399 1.36 3.97 38.27
N VAL A 400 0.05 3.80 38.12
CA VAL A 400 -0.89 4.90 37.82
C VAL A 400 -0.92 5.93 38.96
N SER A 401 -0.89 5.47 40.22
CA SER A 401 -0.83 6.35 41.40
C SER A 401 0.49 7.11 41.54
N PHE A 402 1.57 6.67 40.87
CA PHE A 402 2.87 7.35 40.87
C PHE A 402 3.03 8.33 39.70
N VAL A 403 2.39 8.09 38.54
CA VAL A 403 2.40 9.01 37.38
C VAL A 403 1.53 10.24 37.62
N GLY A 404 0.52 10.15 38.50
CA GLY A 404 -0.33 11.28 38.89
C GLY A 404 0.23 12.20 39.98
N LYS A 405 1.53 12.15 40.28
CA LYS A 405 2.21 13.02 41.27
C LYS A 405 3.29 13.89 40.63
#